data_AF-A0A940P696-F1
#
_entry.id   AF-A0A940P696-F1
#
_cell.length_a   1.000
_cell.length_b   1.000
_cell.length_c   1.000
_cell.angle_alpha   90.00
_cell.angle_beta   90.00
_cell.angle_gamma   90.00
#
_symmetry.space_group_name_H-M   'P 1'
#
loop_
_entity.id
_entity.type
_entity.pdbx_description
1 polymer ?
#
loop_
_entity_poly.entity_id
_entity_poly.type
_entity_poly.pdbx_seq_one_letter_code
_entity_poly.pdbx_strand_id
1 'polypeptide(L)'
;MIMNLHTHTHNSPDAKQTVAERVKAANQLGLRFMAITDHVEINRYYPAEYYHAEESEMYFYDGCGVFARSAAETAAAQADCAPLRLLFGAEIGQIPQDTEKAALIYNDPRVDLVLGSVHELPDMPDFYFLDYSSADIPALVTAYFEEVLRLARTDCWDVLAHLTYGMRYLPDRRAYDLTPHRALID
;
A
#
# COMPACT_ATOMS: atom_id res chain seq x y z
N MET A 1 17.65 18.00 2.10
CA MET A 1 17.13 17.29 0.93
C MET A 1 15.74 16.79 1.29
N ILE A 2 14.72 17.01 0.45
CA ILE A 2 13.33 16.62 0.72
C ILE A 2 12.94 15.49 -0.24
N MET A 3 12.27 14.46 0.28
CA MET A 3 11.80 13.32 -0.50
C MET A 3 10.37 12.93 -0.10
N ASN A 4 9.63 12.32 -1.02
CA ASN A 4 8.36 11.67 -0.73
C ASN A 4 8.32 10.30 -1.43
N LEU A 5 8.43 9.23 -0.66
CA LEU A 5 8.55 7.87 -1.18
C LEU A 5 7.25 7.06 -1.11
N HIS A 6 6.14 7.71 -0.72
CA HIS A 6 4.84 7.07 -0.61
C HIS A 6 3.82 7.95 -1.33
N THR A 7 3.66 7.73 -2.63
CA THR A 7 2.67 8.47 -3.44
C THR A 7 1.93 7.56 -4.41
N HIS A 8 0.61 7.70 -4.43
CA HIS A 8 -0.29 7.00 -5.35
C HIS A 8 -0.47 7.80 -6.64
N THR A 9 -1.24 7.32 -7.61
CA THR A 9 -1.65 8.01 -8.84
C THR A 9 -3.10 7.65 -9.14
N HIS A 10 -3.65 8.10 -10.27
CA HIS A 10 -4.94 7.64 -10.78
C HIS A 10 -5.04 6.11 -11.00
N ASN A 11 -3.94 5.37 -10.92
CA ASN A 11 -3.94 3.90 -10.92
C ASN A 11 -4.34 3.30 -9.56
N SER A 12 -4.46 4.09 -8.50
CA SER A 12 -4.91 3.67 -7.16
C SER A 12 -6.32 4.19 -6.84
N PRO A 13 -7.07 3.55 -5.93
CA PRO A 13 -8.44 3.94 -5.60
C PRO A 13 -8.54 5.29 -4.87
N ASP A 14 -7.49 5.73 -4.20
CA ASP A 14 -7.45 6.90 -3.32
C ASP A 14 -6.77 8.13 -3.95
N ALA A 15 -6.45 8.08 -5.24
CA ALA A 15 -5.80 9.18 -5.96
C ALA A 15 -6.38 9.41 -7.36
N LYS A 16 -6.22 10.64 -7.86
CA LYS A 16 -6.77 11.05 -9.17
C LYS A 16 -5.72 11.65 -10.12
N GLN A 17 -4.57 12.04 -9.58
CA GLN A 17 -3.53 12.71 -10.34
C GLN A 17 -2.67 11.71 -11.10
N THR A 18 -2.33 12.06 -12.33
CA THR A 18 -1.34 11.35 -13.15
C THR A 18 0.06 11.47 -12.56
N VAL A 19 0.99 10.61 -13.00
CA VAL A 19 2.42 10.73 -12.63
C VAL A 19 2.97 12.11 -13.00
N ALA A 20 2.65 12.63 -14.19
CA ALA A 20 3.14 13.91 -14.67
C ALA A 20 2.69 15.09 -13.78
N GLU A 21 1.43 15.08 -13.33
CA GLU A 21 0.91 16.10 -12.41
C GLU A 21 1.62 16.04 -11.06
N ARG A 22 1.94 14.83 -10.57
CA ARG A 22 2.70 14.65 -9.32
C ARG A 22 4.13 15.12 -9.43
N VAL A 23 4.81 14.82 -10.54
CA VAL A 23 6.16 15.32 -10.82
C VAL A 23 6.18 16.84 -10.84
N LYS A 24 5.19 17.48 -11.50
CA LYS A 24 5.06 18.93 -11.52
C LYS A 24 4.91 19.51 -10.12
N ALA A 25 4.02 18.94 -9.30
CA ALA A 25 3.82 19.38 -7.91
C ALA A 25 5.07 19.18 -7.06
N ALA A 26 5.75 18.04 -7.19
CA ALA A 26 6.99 17.73 -6.48
C ALA A 26 8.10 18.73 -6.81
N ASN A 27 8.26 19.10 -8.08
CA ASN A 27 9.22 20.12 -8.51
C ASN A 27 8.89 21.51 -7.94
N GLN A 28 7.61 21.91 -7.91
CA GLN A 28 7.18 23.18 -7.29
C GLN A 28 7.48 23.24 -5.79
N LEU A 29 7.40 22.10 -5.11
CA LEU A 29 7.72 21.95 -3.69
C LEU A 29 9.22 21.73 -3.42
N GLY A 30 10.05 21.65 -4.46
CA GLY A 30 11.50 21.47 -4.33
C GLY A 30 11.94 20.08 -3.87
N LEU A 31 11.12 19.04 -4.10
CA LEU A 31 11.50 17.66 -3.81
C LEU A 31 12.67 17.23 -4.70
N ARG A 32 13.59 16.44 -4.13
CA ARG A 32 14.71 15.85 -4.85
C ARG A 32 14.46 14.41 -5.25
N PHE A 33 13.64 13.69 -4.49
CA PHE A 33 13.24 12.32 -4.77
C PHE A 33 11.73 12.17 -4.58
N MET A 34 11.09 11.44 -5.49
CA MET A 34 9.71 10.99 -5.33
C MET A 34 9.60 9.55 -5.82
N ALA A 35 8.84 8.70 -5.12
CA ALA A 35 8.49 7.37 -5.61
C ALA A 35 7.00 7.29 -5.90
N ILE A 36 6.64 6.70 -7.04
CA ILE A 36 5.29 6.22 -7.29
C ILE A 36 5.19 4.82 -6.69
N THR A 37 4.27 4.64 -5.75
CA THR A 37 4.04 3.40 -4.98
C THR A 37 2.54 3.13 -4.96
N ASP A 38 1.96 2.96 -6.14
CA ASP A 38 0.54 2.65 -6.28
C ASP A 38 0.16 1.33 -5.57
N HIS A 39 -1.11 1.23 -5.15
CA HIS A 39 -1.64 0.10 -4.40
C HIS A 39 -1.65 -1.17 -5.25
N VAL A 40 -1.06 -2.24 -4.71
CA VAL A 40 -1.14 -3.59 -5.25
C VAL A 40 -1.61 -4.53 -4.14
N GLU A 41 -2.92 -4.73 -4.04
CA GLU A 41 -3.52 -5.68 -3.11
C GLU A 41 -3.21 -7.11 -3.58
N ILE A 42 -2.32 -7.82 -2.87
CA ILE A 42 -1.73 -9.06 -3.42
C ILE A 42 -2.73 -10.21 -3.52
N ASN A 43 -3.72 -10.22 -2.64
CA ASN A 43 -4.81 -11.18 -2.63
C ASN A 43 -5.83 -10.95 -3.77
N ARG A 44 -5.76 -9.80 -4.46
CA ARG A 44 -6.55 -9.43 -5.64
C ARG A 44 -5.66 -9.01 -6.82
N TYR A 45 -4.58 -9.77 -7.01
CA TYR A 45 -3.57 -9.49 -8.04
C TYR A 45 -4.11 -9.49 -9.49
N TYR A 46 -5.14 -10.28 -9.78
CA TYR A 46 -5.78 -10.33 -11.09
C TYR A 46 -7.09 -9.54 -11.15
N PRO A 47 -7.65 -9.26 -12.34
CA PRO A 47 -8.98 -8.68 -12.47
C PRO A 47 -10.06 -9.52 -11.77
N ALA A 48 -11.16 -8.88 -11.35
CA ALA A 48 -12.24 -9.51 -10.59
C ALA A 48 -12.81 -10.78 -11.27
N GLU A 49 -12.84 -10.81 -12.61
CA GLU A 49 -13.33 -11.95 -13.40
C GLU A 49 -12.51 -13.22 -13.17
N TYR A 50 -11.22 -13.10 -12.87
CA TYR A 50 -10.35 -14.23 -12.54
C TYR A 50 -10.83 -14.95 -11.28
N TYR A 51 -11.37 -14.20 -10.32
CA TYR A 51 -11.86 -14.70 -9.04
C TYR A 51 -13.35 -15.03 -9.05
N HIS A 52 -14.02 -14.88 -10.21
CA HIS A 52 -15.49 -14.93 -10.31
C HIS A 52 -16.19 -13.94 -9.36
N ALA A 53 -15.60 -12.75 -9.20
CA ALA A 53 -16.09 -11.68 -8.34
C ALA A 53 -16.50 -10.44 -9.16
N GLU A 54 -17.08 -9.46 -8.48
CA GLU A 54 -17.42 -8.15 -9.06
C GLU A 54 -16.57 -7.05 -8.42
N GLU A 55 -16.13 -6.09 -9.23
CA GLU A 55 -15.44 -4.88 -8.76
C GLU A 55 -16.39 -4.04 -7.90
N SER A 56 -15.88 -3.46 -6.82
CA SER A 56 -16.66 -2.55 -5.98
C SER A 56 -15.74 -1.55 -5.30
N GLU A 57 -16.32 -0.49 -4.72
CA GLU A 57 -15.53 0.47 -3.92
C GLU A 57 -14.77 -0.21 -2.76
N MET A 58 -15.28 -1.34 -2.26
CA MET A 58 -14.69 -2.10 -1.15
C MET A 58 -13.57 -3.05 -1.57
N TYR A 59 -13.58 -3.49 -2.83
CA TYR A 59 -12.66 -4.53 -3.33
C TYR A 59 -12.02 -4.06 -4.61
N PHE A 60 -10.78 -3.59 -4.48
CA PHE A 60 -9.95 -3.13 -5.58
C PHE A 60 -9.15 -4.30 -6.18
N TYR A 61 -9.40 -4.62 -7.45
CA TYR A 61 -8.75 -5.73 -8.16
C TYR A 61 -7.69 -5.25 -9.18
N ASP A 62 -7.13 -6.22 -9.93
CA ASP A 62 -6.18 -5.99 -11.02
C ASP A 62 -4.84 -5.39 -10.54
N GLY A 63 -4.33 -5.85 -9.39
CA GLY A 63 -3.03 -5.42 -8.88
C GLY A 63 -1.88 -5.54 -9.90
N CYS A 64 -1.89 -6.58 -10.73
CA CYS A 64 -0.89 -6.77 -11.79
C CYS A 64 -1.01 -5.72 -12.91
N GLY A 65 -2.24 -5.33 -13.28
CA GLY A 65 -2.47 -4.28 -14.26
C GLY A 65 -2.13 -2.90 -13.69
N VAL A 66 -2.45 -2.63 -12.43
CA VAL A 66 -2.03 -1.41 -11.71
C VAL A 66 -0.52 -1.27 -11.72
N PHE A 67 0.20 -2.33 -11.35
CA PHE A 67 1.66 -2.35 -11.37
C PHE A 67 2.22 -2.06 -12.77
N ALA A 68 1.68 -2.72 -13.80
CA ALA A 68 2.13 -2.53 -15.18
C ALA A 68 1.88 -1.11 -15.72
N ARG A 69 0.70 -0.53 -15.46
CA ARG A 69 0.36 0.86 -15.85
C ARG A 69 1.25 1.87 -15.14
N SER A 70 1.41 1.71 -13.82
CA SER A 70 2.25 2.59 -13.00
C SER A 70 3.72 2.55 -13.43
N ALA A 71 4.25 1.37 -13.79
CA ALA A 71 5.60 1.22 -14.33
C ALA A 71 5.78 2.00 -15.64
N ALA A 72 4.84 1.85 -16.57
CA ALA A 72 4.89 2.48 -17.88
C ALA A 72 4.80 4.02 -17.77
N GLU A 73 3.86 4.52 -16.96
CA GLU A 73 3.68 5.96 -16.75
C GLU A 73 4.87 6.60 -16.02
N THR A 74 5.43 5.89 -15.02
CA THR A 74 6.61 6.36 -14.29
C THR A 74 7.83 6.44 -15.20
N ALA A 75 8.06 5.40 -16.01
CA ALA A 75 9.15 5.39 -17.00
C ALA A 75 9.02 6.53 -18.02
N ALA A 76 7.80 6.82 -18.49
CA ALA A 76 7.56 7.94 -19.40
C ALA A 76 7.88 9.30 -18.76
N ALA A 77 7.52 9.49 -17.48
CA ALA A 77 7.75 10.74 -16.77
C ALA A 77 9.21 10.95 -16.34
N GLN A 78 9.99 9.88 -16.16
CA GLN A 78 11.42 9.94 -15.79
C GLN A 78 12.27 10.72 -16.79
N ALA A 79 11.86 10.78 -18.06
CA ALA A 79 12.61 11.47 -19.12
C ALA A 79 12.67 13.01 -18.94
N ASP A 80 11.70 13.61 -18.23
CA ASP A 80 11.56 15.08 -18.11
C ASP A 80 11.21 15.53 -16.68
N CYS A 81 11.64 14.78 -15.66
CA CYS A 81 11.32 15.11 -14.27
C CYS A 81 12.37 15.97 -13.56
N ALA A 82 13.54 16.21 -14.16
CA ALA A 82 14.63 16.93 -13.52
C ALA A 82 14.18 18.33 -13.00
N PRO A 83 14.65 18.78 -11.81
CA PRO A 83 15.70 18.20 -10.98
C PRO A 83 15.25 17.08 -10.00
N LEU A 84 13.96 16.69 -10.04
CA LEU A 84 13.46 15.53 -9.31
C LEU A 84 14.07 14.25 -9.87
N ARG A 85 14.44 13.33 -8.99
CA ARG A 85 14.66 11.92 -9.35
C ARG A 85 13.38 11.14 -9.01
N LEU A 86 12.70 10.67 -10.05
CA LEU A 86 11.50 9.86 -9.93
C LEU A 86 11.88 8.38 -9.87
N LEU A 87 11.34 7.68 -8.87
CA LEU A 87 11.52 6.25 -8.63
C LEU A 87 10.21 5.52 -8.92
N PHE A 88 10.32 4.28 -9.40
CA PHE A 88 9.17 3.39 -9.56
C PHE A 88 9.14 2.34 -8.46
N GLY A 89 7.98 2.15 -7.84
CA GLY A 89 7.78 1.19 -6.77
C GLY A 89 6.33 0.72 -6.69
N ALA A 90 6.04 -0.03 -5.63
CA ALA A 90 4.69 -0.49 -5.32
C ALA A 90 4.45 -0.44 -3.81
N GLU A 91 3.22 -0.16 -3.40
CA GLU A 91 2.73 -0.50 -2.07
C GLU A 91 2.00 -1.84 -2.17
N ILE A 92 2.62 -2.91 -1.66
CA ILE A 92 2.03 -4.24 -1.68
C ILE A 92 1.25 -4.46 -0.38
N GLY A 93 -0.07 -4.57 -0.53
CA GLY A 93 -0.98 -4.95 0.54
C GLY A 93 -0.87 -6.44 0.88
N GLN A 94 -0.89 -6.74 2.18
CA GLN A 94 -1.04 -8.08 2.78
C GLN A 94 -0.11 -9.15 2.17
N ILE A 95 1.18 -8.82 2.00
CA ILE A 95 2.23 -9.74 1.48
C ILE A 95 2.11 -11.19 2.00
N PRO A 96 1.85 -11.47 3.31
CA PRO A 96 1.72 -12.84 3.81
C PRO A 96 0.60 -13.68 3.18
N GLN A 97 -0.37 -13.06 2.49
CA GLN A 97 -1.48 -13.76 1.85
C GLN A 97 -1.07 -14.40 0.51
N ASP A 98 -0.02 -13.88 -0.15
CA ASP A 98 0.58 -14.51 -1.32
C ASP A 98 2.02 -14.02 -1.56
N THR A 99 2.98 -14.68 -0.91
CA THR A 99 4.39 -14.32 -1.00
C THR A 99 5.00 -14.59 -2.37
N GLU A 100 4.45 -15.53 -3.15
CA GLU A 100 4.95 -15.84 -4.49
C GLU A 100 4.64 -14.69 -5.45
N LYS A 101 3.41 -14.17 -5.42
CA LYS A 101 3.04 -13.00 -6.21
C LYS A 101 3.78 -11.74 -5.74
N ALA A 102 3.94 -11.56 -4.42
CA ALA A 102 4.71 -10.44 -3.90
C ALA A 102 6.17 -10.48 -4.40
N ALA A 103 6.77 -11.66 -4.46
CA ALA A 103 8.12 -11.85 -4.98
C ALA A 103 8.25 -11.51 -6.48
N LEU A 104 7.19 -11.68 -7.29
CA LEU A 104 7.20 -11.26 -8.70
C LEU A 104 7.37 -9.74 -8.82
N ILE A 105 6.69 -8.98 -7.96
CA ILE A 105 6.78 -7.51 -7.91
C ILE A 105 8.14 -7.09 -7.35
N TYR A 106 8.52 -7.66 -6.21
CA TYR A 106 9.76 -7.29 -5.50
C TYR A 106 11.01 -7.54 -6.34
N ASN A 107 11.04 -8.63 -7.12
CA ASN A 107 12.19 -8.97 -7.97
C ASN A 107 12.11 -8.38 -9.38
N ASP A 108 11.11 -7.57 -9.70
CA ASP A 108 11.03 -6.91 -11.01
C ASP A 108 12.18 -5.90 -11.16
N PRO A 109 13.01 -5.98 -12.20
CA PRO A 109 14.21 -5.13 -12.34
C PRO A 109 13.90 -3.65 -12.53
N ARG A 110 12.64 -3.29 -12.76
CA ARG A 110 12.19 -1.88 -12.87
C ARG A 110 11.93 -1.24 -11.51
N VAL A 111 11.75 -2.04 -10.45
CA VAL A 111 11.35 -1.58 -9.13
C VAL A 111 12.55 -1.05 -8.34
N ASP A 112 12.43 0.18 -7.86
CA ASP A 112 13.39 0.86 -6.99
C ASP A 112 13.05 0.73 -5.50
N LEU A 113 11.78 0.51 -5.16
CA LEU A 113 11.26 0.51 -3.78
C LEU A 113 9.95 -0.27 -3.64
N VAL A 114 9.84 -1.11 -2.62
CA VAL A 114 8.58 -1.76 -2.22
C VAL A 114 8.19 -1.38 -0.79
N LEU A 115 6.97 -0.88 -0.63
CA LEU A 115 6.32 -0.70 0.65
C LEU A 115 5.50 -1.97 0.96
N GLY A 116 5.65 -2.53 2.15
CA GLY A 116 4.79 -3.60 2.65
C GLY A 116 3.76 -3.04 3.61
N SER A 117 2.48 -3.27 3.34
CA SER A 117 1.37 -2.71 4.11
C SER A 117 0.32 -3.76 4.50
N VAL A 118 -0.49 -3.44 5.50
CA VAL A 118 -1.64 -4.26 5.93
C VAL A 118 -2.88 -3.37 5.89
N HIS A 119 -3.66 -3.46 4.81
CA HIS A 119 -4.90 -2.69 4.65
C HIS A 119 -6.14 -3.43 5.13
N GLU A 120 -6.06 -4.76 5.24
CA GLU A 120 -7.19 -5.61 5.64
C GLU A 120 -6.68 -6.87 6.33
N LEU A 121 -7.58 -7.52 7.06
CA LEU A 121 -7.37 -8.86 7.60
C LEU A 121 -7.88 -9.90 6.59
N PRO A 122 -7.41 -11.17 6.66
CA PRO A 122 -7.98 -12.25 5.86
C PRO A 122 -9.50 -12.30 5.97
N ASP A 123 -10.18 -12.42 4.84
CA ASP A 123 -11.64 -12.53 4.72
C ASP A 123 -12.44 -11.35 5.31
N MET A 124 -11.78 -10.19 5.51
CA MET A 124 -12.42 -8.94 5.95
C MET A 124 -12.15 -7.84 4.92
N PRO A 125 -13.04 -6.85 4.80
CA PRO A 125 -12.76 -5.69 3.96
C PRO A 125 -11.67 -4.81 4.59
N ASP A 126 -11.14 -3.88 3.80
CA ASP A 126 -10.23 -2.83 4.27
C ASP A 126 -10.75 -2.17 5.56
N PHE A 127 -9.85 -1.87 6.49
CA PHE A 127 -10.15 -1.17 7.74
C PHE A 127 -10.99 0.11 7.54
N TYR A 128 -10.91 0.78 6.39
CA TYR A 128 -11.74 1.92 6.03
C TYR A 128 -13.24 1.59 5.96
N PHE A 129 -13.60 0.39 5.50
CA PHE A 129 -14.99 -0.02 5.26
C PHE A 129 -15.62 -0.81 6.42
N LEU A 130 -14.90 -1.04 7.52
CA LEU A 130 -15.43 -1.77 8.67
C LEU A 130 -16.47 -0.96 9.45
N ASP A 131 -17.48 -1.68 9.96
CA ASP A 131 -18.40 -1.16 10.98
C ASP A 131 -17.81 -1.36 12.39
N TYR A 132 -17.19 -0.32 12.91
CA TYR A 132 -16.58 -0.34 14.24
C TYR A 132 -17.60 -0.32 15.40
N SER A 133 -18.88 -0.03 15.14
CA SER A 133 -19.89 0.02 16.20
C SER A 133 -20.26 -1.37 16.74
N SER A 134 -20.02 -2.40 15.93
CA SER A 134 -20.31 -3.80 16.24
C SER A 134 -19.04 -4.66 16.43
N ALA A 135 -17.85 -4.07 16.27
CA ALA A 135 -16.58 -4.79 16.30
C ALA A 135 -16.03 -4.99 17.73
N ASP A 136 -15.38 -6.13 17.96
CA ASP A 136 -14.50 -6.34 19.12
C ASP A 136 -13.16 -5.61 18.86
N ILE A 137 -13.07 -4.37 19.34
CA ILE A 137 -11.91 -3.51 19.06
C ILE A 137 -10.59 -4.10 19.60
N PRO A 138 -10.50 -4.61 20.85
CA PRO A 138 -9.32 -5.34 21.29
C PRO A 138 -8.90 -6.48 20.35
N ALA A 139 -9.83 -7.36 19.96
CA ALA A 139 -9.49 -8.48 19.08
C ALA A 139 -9.03 -8.01 17.69
N LEU A 140 -9.68 -6.98 17.13
CA LEU A 140 -9.33 -6.39 15.84
C LEU A 140 -7.91 -5.82 15.84
N VAL A 141 -7.54 -5.11 16.90
CA VAL A 141 -6.19 -4.53 17.04
C VAL A 141 -5.13 -5.62 17.22
N THR A 142 -5.43 -6.67 18.00
CA THR A 142 -4.54 -7.84 18.12
C THR A 142 -4.29 -8.45 16.73
N ALA A 143 -5.36 -8.77 15.99
CA ALA A 143 -5.27 -9.39 14.67
C ALA A 143 -4.49 -8.52 13.67
N TYR A 144 -4.66 -7.19 13.73
CA TYR A 144 -3.87 -6.26 12.91
C TYR A 144 -2.37 -6.38 13.19
N PHE A 145 -1.95 -6.34 14.46
CA PHE A 145 -0.53 -6.46 14.79
C PHE A 145 0.03 -7.86 14.54
N GLU A 146 -0.79 -8.92 14.62
CA GLU A 146 -0.40 -10.26 14.18
C GLU A 146 -0.08 -10.28 12.68
N GLU A 147 -0.91 -9.69 11.83
CA GLU A 147 -0.65 -9.60 10.39
C GLU A 147 0.54 -8.70 10.06
N VAL A 148 0.72 -7.58 10.77
CA VAL A 148 1.93 -6.75 10.67
C VAL A 148 3.19 -7.56 11.02
N LEU A 149 3.17 -8.34 12.11
CA LEU A 149 4.29 -9.19 12.50
C LEU A 149 4.57 -10.29 11.49
N ARG A 150 3.52 -10.87 10.89
CA ARG A 150 3.67 -11.85 9.80
C ARG A 150 4.33 -11.20 8.58
N LEU A 151 3.88 -10.01 8.19
CA LEU A 151 4.45 -9.27 7.08
C LEU A 151 5.92 -8.91 7.34
N ALA A 152 6.25 -8.45 8.54
CA ALA A 152 7.62 -8.12 8.95
C ALA A 152 8.58 -9.33 8.94
N ARG A 153 8.06 -10.56 8.92
CA ARG A 153 8.85 -11.81 8.80
C ARG A 153 9.00 -12.30 7.36
N THR A 154 8.49 -11.57 6.39
CA THR A 154 8.69 -11.83 4.95
C THR A 154 9.84 -11.01 4.40
N ASP A 155 10.34 -11.36 3.21
CA ASP A 155 11.51 -10.71 2.58
C ASP A 155 11.16 -9.84 1.36
N CYS A 156 9.87 -9.59 1.09
CA CYS A 156 9.40 -8.93 -0.15
C CYS A 156 9.03 -7.44 0.06
N TRP A 157 9.75 -6.73 0.91
CA TRP A 157 9.52 -5.30 1.20
C TRP A 157 10.83 -4.61 1.62
N ASP A 158 10.91 -3.30 1.36
CA ASP A 158 12.02 -2.46 1.82
C ASP A 158 11.63 -1.56 3.00
N VAL A 159 10.34 -1.17 3.05
CA VAL A 159 9.77 -0.35 4.13
C VAL A 159 8.44 -0.91 4.58
N LEU A 160 8.26 -1.10 5.88
CA LEU A 160 6.94 -1.35 6.47
C LEU A 160 6.15 -0.04 6.54
N ALA A 161 5.03 0.04 5.82
CA ALA A 161 4.22 1.23 5.72
C ALA A 161 3.23 1.36 6.88
N HIS A 162 2.99 2.62 7.28
CA HIS A 162 1.92 3.11 8.17
C HIS A 162 1.40 2.09 9.20
N LEU A 163 2.31 1.60 10.07
CA LEU A 163 2.12 0.57 11.12
C LEU A 163 0.97 0.79 12.14
N THR A 164 0.15 1.81 11.95
CA THR A 164 -1.06 2.09 12.74
C THR A 164 -2.31 2.21 11.86
N TYR A 165 -2.28 1.75 10.60
CA TYR A 165 -3.40 1.89 9.67
C TYR A 165 -4.66 1.16 10.15
N GLY A 166 -4.52 -0.07 10.67
CA GLY A 166 -5.63 -0.81 11.27
C GLY A 166 -6.28 -0.12 12.48
N MET A 167 -5.64 0.91 13.03
CA MET A 167 -6.17 1.73 14.11
C MET A 167 -6.76 3.07 13.65
N ARG A 168 -6.60 3.43 12.37
CA ARG A 168 -6.87 4.79 11.86
C ARG A 168 -8.31 5.25 12.07
N TYR A 169 -9.24 4.31 11.97
CA TYR A 169 -10.69 4.51 11.98
C TYR A 169 -11.37 4.03 13.28
N LEU A 170 -10.58 3.62 14.28
CA LEU A 170 -11.11 3.26 15.59
C LEU A 170 -11.83 4.45 16.25
N PRO A 171 -12.96 4.21 16.94
CA PRO A 171 -13.50 5.16 17.91
C PRO A 171 -12.43 5.50 18.95
N ASP A 172 -12.25 6.79 19.24
CA ASP A 172 -11.29 7.29 20.24
C ASP A 172 -9.84 6.79 20.07
N ARG A 173 -9.37 6.58 18.84
CA ARG A 173 -8.02 6.05 18.52
C ARG A 173 -6.85 6.65 19.34
N ARG A 174 -6.94 7.92 19.73
CA ARG A 174 -5.88 8.62 20.48
C ARG A 174 -5.79 8.17 21.94
N ALA A 175 -6.89 7.65 22.49
CA ALA A 175 -7.01 7.19 23.86
C ALA A 175 -6.92 5.65 23.97
N TYR A 176 -6.78 4.94 22.84
CA TYR A 176 -6.68 3.50 22.84
C TYR A 176 -5.38 3.01 23.51
N ASP A 177 -5.51 2.15 24.51
CA ASP A 177 -4.36 1.59 25.25
C ASP A 177 -3.74 0.42 24.47
N LEU A 178 -2.48 0.60 24.06
CA LEU A 178 -1.69 -0.42 23.34
C LEU A 178 -0.99 -1.42 24.26
N THR A 179 -1.00 -1.20 25.58
CA THR A 179 -0.32 -2.08 26.55
C THR A 179 -0.68 -3.56 26.41
N PRO A 180 -1.95 -3.94 26.16
CA PRO A 180 -2.31 -5.35 25.94
C PRO A 180 -1.65 -6.01 24.73
N HIS A 181 -1.20 -5.22 23.74
CA HIS A 181 -0.66 -5.69 22.46
C HIS A 181 0.87 -5.66 22.40
N ARG A 182 1.53 -5.24 23.48
CA ARG A 182 2.97 -4.95 23.51
C ARG A 182 3.84 -6.11 23.03
N ALA A 183 3.45 -7.35 23.29
CA ALA A 183 4.20 -8.55 22.87
C ALA A 183 4.25 -8.74 21.33
N LEU A 184 3.39 -8.07 20.57
CA LEU A 184 3.37 -8.09 19.11
C LEU A 184 4.12 -6.89 18.50
N ILE A 185 4.37 -5.85 19.30
CA ILE A 185 4.94 -4.57 18.85
C ILE A 185 6.44 -4.47 19.18
N ASP A 186 6.84 -4.92 20.38
CA ASP A 186 8.20 -4.79 20.93
C ASP A 186 9.17 -5.93 20.53
#